data_AF-A0A2V5Z9T4-F1
#
_entry.id   AF-A0A2V5Z9T4-F1
#
_cell.length_a   1.000
_cell.length_b   1.000
_cell.length_c   1.000
_cell.angle_alpha   90.00
_cell.angle_beta   90.00
_cell.angle_gamma   90.00
#
_symmetry.space_group_name_H-M   'P 1'
#
loop_
_entity.id
_entity.type
_entity.pdbx_description
1 polymer ?
#
loop_
_entity_poly.entity_id
_entity_poly.type
_entity_poly.pdbx_seq_one_letter_code
_entity_poly.pdbx_strand_id
1 'polypeptide(L)'
;MHKSKYLIVTLVPLCFMCAVTFSAGYLKVFSSDPKLGFLSGARSLLREASGMTDPTKAAELVRQAGVWRFDALVAVFFLLLVLFIVLGSARQWWRLLRGKKPLILYESEFVPISPAQLAQF
;
A
#
# COMPACT_ATOMS: atom_id res chain seq x y z
N MET A 1 9.27 17.61 -24.04
CA MET A 1 9.35 17.08 -22.65
C MET A 1 10.74 16.51 -22.36
N HIS A 2 11.75 17.34 -22.07
CA HIS A 2 13.13 16.88 -21.76
C HIS A 2 13.38 16.65 -20.26
N LYS A 3 12.32 16.50 -19.45
CA LYS A 3 12.38 16.40 -17.98
C LYS A 3 12.36 14.95 -17.46
N SER A 4 12.48 13.93 -18.32
CA SER A 4 12.50 12.51 -17.90
C SER A 4 13.62 12.18 -16.89
N LYS A 5 14.64 13.03 -16.78
CA LYS A 5 15.67 12.93 -15.75
C LYS A 5 15.13 13.10 -14.31
N TYR A 6 14.06 13.85 -14.12
CA TYR A 6 13.45 14.10 -12.79
C TYR A 6 12.52 12.98 -12.33
N LEU A 7 12.20 12.06 -13.22
CA LEU A 7 11.28 10.95 -13.01
C LEU A 7 11.75 10.01 -11.88
N ILE A 8 13.06 9.92 -11.69
CA ILE A 8 13.70 9.17 -10.60
C ILE A 8 13.34 9.72 -9.20
N VAL A 9 13.13 11.03 -9.08
CA VAL A 9 12.81 11.70 -7.80
C VAL A 9 11.46 11.23 -7.27
N THR A 10 10.53 10.87 -8.15
CA THR A 10 9.21 10.34 -7.77
C THR A 10 9.20 8.82 -7.70
N LEU A 11 9.84 8.14 -8.66
CA LEU A 11 9.80 6.67 -8.71
C LEU A 11 10.56 6.01 -7.57
N VAL A 12 11.71 6.55 -7.14
CA VAL A 12 12.50 5.92 -6.09
C VAL A 12 11.74 5.88 -4.75
N PRO A 13 11.20 7.00 -4.23
CA PRO A 13 10.39 6.96 -3.02
C PRO A 13 9.13 6.10 -3.17
N LEU A 14 8.47 6.14 -4.33
CA LEU A 14 7.28 5.34 -4.59
C LEU A 14 7.58 3.84 -4.55
N CYS A 15 8.65 3.40 -5.21
CA CYS A 15 9.07 2.00 -5.21
C CYS A 15 9.45 1.52 -3.81
N PHE A 16 10.17 2.36 -3.05
CA PHE A 16 10.51 2.06 -1.67
C PHE A 16 9.26 1.90 -0.79
N MET A 17 8.31 2.84 -0.87
CA MET A 17 7.03 2.77 -0.16
C MET A 17 6.25 1.51 -0.53
N CYS A 18 6.15 1.19 -1.83
CA CYS A 18 5.50 -0.05 -2.27
C CYS A 18 6.19 -1.28 -1.67
N ALA A 19 7.53 -1.34 -1.74
CA ALA A 19 8.28 -2.47 -1.22
C ALA A 19 8.03 -2.69 0.28
N VAL A 20 8.08 -1.64 1.10
CA VAL A 20 7.83 -1.77 2.55
C VAL A 20 6.37 -2.11 2.85
N THR A 21 5.40 -1.53 2.13
CA THR A 21 3.97 -1.83 2.32
C THR A 21 3.64 -3.28 1.98
N PHE A 22 4.07 -3.78 0.81
CA PHE A 22 3.81 -5.16 0.41
C PHE A 22 4.57 -6.17 1.28
N SER A 23 5.82 -5.88 1.64
CA SER A 23 6.61 -6.77 2.49
C SER A 23 6.02 -6.87 3.91
N ALA A 24 5.69 -5.73 4.52
CA ALA A 24 5.08 -5.69 5.85
C ALA A 24 3.69 -6.34 5.83
N GLY A 25 2.88 -6.06 4.81
CA GLY A 25 1.56 -6.67 4.64
C GLY A 25 1.63 -8.19 4.46
N TYR A 26 2.57 -8.68 3.65
CA TYR A 26 2.82 -10.10 3.48
C TYR A 26 3.20 -10.77 4.80
N LEU A 27 4.14 -10.19 5.56
CA LEU A 27 4.53 -10.69 6.88
C LEU A 27 3.35 -10.67 7.86
N LYS A 28 2.53 -9.61 7.85
CA LYS A 28 1.38 -9.48 8.74
C LYS A 28 0.34 -10.59 8.53
N VAL A 29 0.17 -11.08 7.30
CA VAL A 29 -0.78 -12.15 7.00
C VAL A 29 -0.16 -13.54 7.18
N PHE A 30 1.03 -13.76 6.60
CA PHE A 30 1.60 -15.09 6.39
C PHE A 30 2.80 -15.45 7.26
N SER A 31 3.30 -14.54 8.12
CA SER A 31 4.42 -14.86 9.00
C SER A 31 4.11 -16.06 9.90
N SER A 32 5.08 -16.96 10.04
CA SER A 32 5.01 -18.12 10.93
C SER A 32 5.08 -17.73 12.40
N ASP A 33 5.64 -16.58 12.73
CA ASP A 33 5.69 -16.05 14.09
C ASP A 33 4.28 -15.56 14.51
N PRO A 34 3.66 -16.16 15.55
CA PRO A 34 2.35 -15.77 16.05
C PRO A 34 2.24 -14.32 16.50
N LYS A 35 3.36 -13.68 16.84
CA LYS A 35 3.40 -12.26 17.24
C LYS A 35 3.24 -11.32 16.05
N LEU A 36 3.61 -11.80 14.85
CA LEU A 36 3.59 -11.00 13.62
C LEU A 36 2.38 -11.35 12.76
N GLY A 37 2.18 -12.65 12.50
CA GLY A 37 1.21 -13.17 11.55
C GLY A 37 -0.19 -13.37 12.14
N PHE A 38 -1.21 -12.90 11.43
CA PHE A 38 -2.61 -13.11 11.83
C PHE A 38 -3.01 -14.59 11.80
N LEU A 39 -2.60 -15.34 10.75
CA LEU A 39 -2.96 -16.76 10.61
C LEU A 39 -2.25 -17.64 11.64
N SER A 40 -0.96 -17.38 11.91
CA SER A 40 -0.17 -18.10 12.91
C SER A 40 -0.65 -17.76 14.33
N GLY A 41 -0.96 -16.50 14.59
CA GLY A 41 -1.53 -16.06 15.85
C GLY A 41 -2.91 -16.65 16.13
N ALA A 42 -3.81 -16.68 15.15
CA ALA A 42 -5.11 -17.35 15.30
C ALA A 42 -4.94 -18.83 15.68
N ARG A 43 -3.99 -19.54 15.07
CA ARG A 43 -3.67 -20.94 15.44
C ARG A 43 -3.07 -21.06 16.84
N SER A 44 -2.29 -20.07 17.27
CA SER A 44 -1.73 -20.02 18.63
C SER A 44 -2.84 -19.84 19.67
N LEU A 45 -3.75 -18.90 19.45
CA LEU A 45 -4.90 -18.65 20.34
C LEU A 45 -5.81 -19.89 20.45
N LEU A 46 -6.06 -20.58 19.34
CA LEU A 46 -6.84 -21.83 19.37
C LEU A 46 -6.13 -22.95 20.14
N ARG A 47 -4.81 -23.06 20.03
CA ARG A 47 -4.03 -24.03 20.82
C ARG A 47 -4.07 -23.71 22.31
N GLU A 48 -3.92 -22.44 22.66
CA GLU A 48 -4.00 -21.99 24.04
C GLU A 48 -5.40 -22.25 24.63
N ALA A 49 -6.47 -21.94 23.87
CA ALA A 49 -7.85 -22.22 24.27
C ALA A 49 -8.09 -23.72 24.55
N SER A 50 -7.49 -24.63 23.76
CA SER A 50 -7.65 -26.07 23.94
C SER A 50 -7.03 -26.63 25.23
N GLY A 51 -6.06 -25.92 25.82
CA GLY A 51 -5.43 -26.29 27.09
C GLY A 51 -6.05 -25.63 28.31
N MET A 52 -7.05 -24.75 28.14
CA MET A 52 -7.67 -24.02 29.24
C MET A 52 -8.78 -24.83 29.91
N THR A 53 -8.77 -24.80 31.25
CA THR A 53 -9.84 -25.38 32.08
C THR A 53 -11.02 -24.44 32.29
N ASP A 54 -10.81 -23.14 32.12
CA ASP A 54 -11.86 -22.11 32.23
C ASP A 54 -12.58 -21.96 30.87
N PRO A 55 -13.86 -22.35 30.76
CA PRO A 55 -14.60 -22.32 29.50
C PRO A 55 -14.84 -20.90 29.00
N THR A 56 -14.93 -19.91 29.89
CA THR A 56 -15.20 -18.52 29.49
C THR A 56 -13.98 -17.90 28.80
N LYS A 57 -12.79 -18.12 29.35
CA LYS A 57 -11.52 -17.67 28.76
C LYS A 57 -11.21 -18.41 27.47
N ALA A 58 -11.46 -19.71 27.42
CA ALA A 58 -11.29 -20.50 26.20
C ALA A 58 -12.18 -19.97 25.05
N ALA A 59 -13.44 -19.65 25.34
CA ALA A 59 -14.37 -19.09 24.35
C ALA A 59 -13.91 -17.72 23.82
N GLU A 60 -13.35 -16.87 24.70
CA GLU A 60 -12.83 -15.56 24.30
C GLU A 60 -11.63 -15.67 23.36
N LEU A 61 -10.70 -16.60 23.64
CA LEU A 61 -9.56 -16.86 22.75
C LEU A 61 -9.99 -17.39 21.38
N VAL A 62 -11.01 -18.26 21.34
CA VAL A 62 -11.60 -18.75 20.07
C VAL A 62 -12.22 -17.60 19.27
N ARG A 63 -12.95 -16.70 19.95
CA ARG A 63 -13.53 -15.50 19.32
C ARG A 63 -12.44 -14.59 18.76
N GLN A 64 -11.38 -14.34 19.53
CA GLN A 64 -10.24 -13.54 19.09
C GLN A 64 -9.51 -14.16 17.89
N ALA A 65 -9.34 -15.49 17.88
CA ALA A 65 -8.80 -16.20 16.72
C ALA A 65 -9.67 -16.02 15.47
N GLY A 66 -10.99 -15.97 15.62
CA GLY A 66 -11.93 -15.65 14.54
C GLY A 66 -11.72 -14.24 13.99
N VAL A 67 -11.58 -13.24 14.86
CA VAL A 67 -11.28 -11.85 14.48
C VAL A 67 -9.97 -11.76 13.71
N TRP A 68 -8.90 -12.44 14.17
CA TRP A 68 -7.61 -12.41 13.46
C TRP A 68 -7.68 -13.02 12.06
N ARG A 69 -8.51 -14.05 11.85
CA ARG A 69 -8.73 -14.61 10.51
C ARG A 69 -9.49 -13.64 9.60
N PHE A 70 -10.43 -12.88 10.15
CA PHE A 70 -11.12 -11.82 9.43
C PHE A 70 -10.17 -10.67 9.08
N ASP A 71 -9.35 -10.22 10.02
CA ASP A 71 -8.32 -9.21 9.77
C ASP A 71 -7.33 -9.65 8.69
N ALA A 72 -6.96 -10.94 8.66
CA ALA A 72 -6.14 -11.50 7.59
C ALA A 72 -6.82 -11.37 6.22
N LEU A 73 -8.12 -11.66 6.12
CA LEU A 73 -8.90 -11.49 4.89
C LEU A 73 -8.92 -10.02 4.45
N VAL A 74 -9.23 -9.11 5.37
CA VAL A 74 -9.28 -7.66 5.10
C VAL A 74 -7.90 -7.15 4.65
N ALA A 75 -6.83 -7.59 5.29
CA ALA A 75 -5.46 -7.20 4.94
C ALA A 75 -5.07 -7.68 3.52
N VAL A 76 -5.40 -8.93 3.16
CA VAL A 76 -5.18 -9.44 1.80
C VAL A 76 -5.98 -8.65 0.78
N PHE A 77 -7.27 -8.37 1.07
CA PHE A 77 -8.11 -7.57 0.19
C PHE A 77 -7.55 -6.16 -0.03
N PHE A 78 -7.11 -5.49 1.04
CA PHE A 78 -6.46 -4.20 0.97
C PHE A 78 -5.20 -4.23 0.09
N LEU A 79 -4.32 -5.22 0.28
CA LEU A 79 -3.11 -5.37 -0.53
C LEU A 79 -3.42 -5.58 -2.03
N LEU A 80 -4.47 -6.36 -2.34
CA LEU A 80 -4.92 -6.54 -3.73
C LEU A 80 -5.43 -5.23 -4.33
N LEU A 81 -6.18 -4.42 -3.57
CA LEU A 81 -6.65 -3.11 -4.03
C LEU A 81 -5.48 -2.17 -4.31
N VAL A 82 -4.51 -2.09 -3.39
CA VAL A 82 -3.28 -1.30 -3.58
C VAL A 82 -2.51 -1.79 -4.81
N LEU A 83 -2.39 -3.10 -5.00
CA LEU A 83 -1.74 -3.68 -6.18
C LEU A 83 -2.44 -3.24 -7.47
N PHE A 84 -3.77 -3.25 -7.52
CA PHE A 84 -4.51 -2.77 -8.70
C PHE A 84 -4.29 -1.28 -8.98
N ILE A 85 -4.23 -0.44 -7.94
CA ILE A 85 -3.93 0.99 -8.08
C ILE A 85 -2.53 1.19 -8.65
N VAL A 86 -1.52 0.48 -8.13
CA VAL A 86 -0.13 0.55 -8.60
C VAL A 86 -0.04 0.11 -10.06
N LEU A 87 -0.65 -1.02 -10.42
CA LEU A 87 -0.66 -1.53 -11.80
C LEU A 87 -1.40 -0.59 -12.76
N GLY A 88 -2.54 -0.04 -12.34
CA GLY A 88 -3.29 0.95 -13.13
C GLY A 88 -2.48 2.21 -13.39
N SER A 89 -1.81 2.72 -12.36
CA SER A 89 -0.96 3.91 -12.43
C SER A 89 0.26 3.67 -13.33
N ALA A 90 0.96 2.55 -13.13
CA ALA A 90 2.09 2.14 -13.97
C ALA A 90 1.69 1.98 -15.44
N ARG A 91 0.50 1.40 -15.71
CA ARG A 91 -0.03 1.25 -17.07
C ARG A 91 -0.33 2.60 -17.73
N GLN A 92 -0.87 3.58 -16.99
CA GLN A 92 -1.08 4.93 -17.53
C GLN A 92 0.26 5.62 -17.83
N TRP A 93 1.21 5.57 -16.91
CA TRP A 93 2.56 6.11 -17.11
C TRP A 93 3.25 5.52 -18.33
N TRP A 94 3.18 4.19 -18.51
CA TRP A 94 3.74 3.51 -19.67
C TRP A 94 3.09 3.95 -20.99
N ARG A 95 1.77 4.18 -21.00
CA ARG A 95 1.04 4.68 -22.19
C ARG A 95 1.44 6.12 -22.54
N LEU A 96 1.64 6.97 -21.54
CA LEU A 96 2.09 8.36 -21.71
C LEU A 96 3.53 8.41 -22.25
N LEU A 97 4.44 7.64 -21.66
CA LEU A 97 5.84 7.57 -22.12
C LEU A 97 5.98 7.05 -23.55
N ARG A 98 5.09 6.15 -23.98
CA ARG A 98 5.05 5.64 -25.36
C ARG A 98 4.36 6.56 -26.38
N GLY A 99 3.89 7.75 -25.97
CA GLY A 99 3.25 8.72 -26.89
C GLY A 99 1.89 8.27 -27.44
N LYS A 100 1.27 7.22 -26.89
CA LYS A 100 0.00 6.67 -27.39
C LYS A 100 -1.23 7.45 -26.94
N LYS A 101 -1.05 8.51 -26.15
CA LYS A 101 -2.12 9.40 -25.69
C LYS A 101 -1.67 10.86 -25.86
N PRO A 102 -2.50 11.74 -26.46
CA PRO A 102 -2.25 13.17 -26.43
C PRO A 102 -2.32 13.66 -24.97
N LEU A 103 -1.32 14.44 -24.56
CA LEU A 103 -1.28 15.08 -23.25
C LEU A 103 -2.19 16.31 -23.30
N ILE A 104 -3.41 16.18 -22.78
CA ILE A 104 -4.31 17.32 -22.57
C ILE A 104 -3.91 17.94 -21.23
N LEU A 105 -3.30 19.12 -21.28
CA LEU A 105 -2.95 19.91 -20.09
C LEU A 105 -4.05 20.94 -19.85
N TYR A 106 -4.47 21.07 -18.59
CA TYR A 106 -5.43 22.09 -18.15
C TYR A 106 -4.74 23.26 -17.43
N GLU A 107 -3.42 23.34 -17.53
CA GLU A 107 -2.63 24.44 -16.97
C GLU A 107 -2.84 25.70 -17.82
N SER A 108 -2.90 26.87 -17.16
CA SER A 108 -2.93 28.16 -17.85
C SER A 108 -1.65 28.33 -18.66
N GLU A 109 -1.75 29.04 -19.78
CA GLU A 109 -0.58 29.36 -20.60
C GLU A 109 0.52 30.03 -19.75
N PHE A 110 1.77 29.66 -20.01
CA PHE A 110 2.89 30.22 -19.27
C PHE A 110 2.98 31.72 -19.55
N VAL A 111 2.75 32.54 -18.52
CA VAL A 111 2.93 34.00 -18.60
C VAL A 111 4.32 34.35 -18.05
N PRO A 112 5.30 34.72 -18.90
CA PRO A 112 6.60 35.17 -18.42
C PRO A 112 6.50 36.52 -17.72
N ILE A 113 7.12 36.64 -16.54
CA ILE A 113 7.27 37.92 -15.85
C ILE A 113 8.43 38.70 -16.50
N SER A 114 8.17 39.93 -16.93
CA SER A 114 9.20 40.81 -17.48
C SER A 114 10.08 41.43 -16.39
N PRO A 115 11.34 41.82 -16.70
CA PRO A 115 12.21 42.51 -15.74
C PRO A 115 11.58 43.78 -15.13
N ALA A 116 10.75 44.49 -15.91
CA ALA A 116 10.05 45.68 -15.46
C ALA A 116 8.97 45.37 -14.41
N GLN A 117 8.29 44.24 -14.52
CA GLN A 117 7.31 43.78 -13.52
C GLN A 117 7.99 43.28 -12.24
N LEU A 118 9.17 42.67 -12.37
CA LEU A 118 9.99 42.24 -11.24
C LEU A 118 10.49 43.42 -10.40
N ALA A 119 10.78 44.57 -11.03
CA ALA A 119 11.19 45.80 -10.35
C ALA A 119 10.04 46.53 -9.62
N GLN A 120 8.79 46.05 -9.74
CA GLN A 120 7.61 46.61 -9.08
C GLN A 120 7.23 45.87 -7.78
N PHE A 121 7.97 44.83 -7.40
CA PHE A 121 7.87 44.10 -6.14
C PHE A 121 9.08 44.40 -5.25
#